data_AF-P80107-F1
#
_entry.id   AF-P80107-F1
#
_cell.length_a   1.000
_cell.length_b   1.000
_cell.length_c   1.000
_cell.angle_alpha   90.00
_cell.angle_beta   90.00
_cell.angle_gamma   90.00
#
_symmetry.space_group_name_H-M   'P 1'
#
loop_
_entity.id
_entity.type
_entity.pdbx_description
1 polymer ?
#
loop_
_entity_poly.entity_id
_entity_poly.type
_entity_poly.pdbx_seq_one_letter_code
_entity_poly.pdbx_strand_id
1 'polypeptide(L)' 'MNQARIWLVVKPSVGLPLLLGVVLLIALLVHGAILTNTSWYPTYFEGNW' A
#
# COMPACT_ATOMS: atom_id res chain seq x y z
N MET A 1 -1.95 1.42 -21.43
CA MET A 1 -1.79 0.01 -20.96
C MET A 1 -0.98 -0.80 -21.97
N ASN A 2 0.32 -0.53 -22.14
CA ASN A 2 1.19 -1.17 -23.14
C ASN A 2 2.05 -2.33 -22.59
N GLN A 3 1.88 -2.70 -21.31
CA GLN A 3 2.71 -3.70 -20.60
C GLN A 3 2.00 -5.04 -20.36
N ALA A 4 0.88 -5.32 -21.05
CA ALA A 4 0.11 -6.55 -20.85
C ALA A 4 0.92 -7.85 -21.11
N ARG A 5 1.98 -7.74 -21.93
CA ARG A 5 2.91 -8.85 -22.24
C ARG A 5 3.87 -9.19 -21.10
N ILE A 6 3.85 -8.47 -19.97
CA ILE A 6 4.71 -8.77 -18.81
C ILE A 6 4.52 -10.21 -18.30
N TRP A 7 3.30 -10.75 -18.44
CA TRP A 7 2.96 -12.11 -18.01
C TRP A 7 3.57 -13.23 -18.87
N LEU A 8 4.24 -12.88 -19.98
CA LEU A 8 5.04 -13.82 -20.76
C LEU A 8 6.42 -14.10 -20.12
N VAL A 9 6.87 -13.21 -19.23
CA VAL A 9 8.18 -13.33 -18.53
C VAL A 9 8.04 -13.43 -17.01
N VAL A 10 6.90 -13.01 -16.45
CA VAL A 10 6.56 -13.16 -15.02
C VAL A 10 5.35 -14.07 -14.87
N LYS A 11 5.44 -15.12 -14.05
CA LYS A 11 4.29 -16.00 -13.76
C LYS A 11 3.22 -15.24 -12.95
N PRO A 12 1.96 -15.11 -13.43
CA PRO A 12 0.92 -14.35 -12.72
C PRO A 12 0.63 -14.85 -11.31
N SER A 13 0.69 -16.16 -11.07
CA SER A 13 0.47 -16.78 -9.76
C SER A 13 1.47 -16.35 -8.68
N VAL A 14 2.61 -15.76 -9.06
CA VAL A 14 3.62 -15.20 -8.13
C VAL A 14 3.62 -13.68 -8.21
N GLY A 15 3.61 -13.12 -9.44
CA GLY A 15 3.69 -11.69 -9.66
C GLY A 15 2.47 -10.91 -9.17
N LEU A 16 1.25 -11.45 -9.32
CA LEU A 16 0.03 -10.77 -8.83
C LEU A 16 -0.04 -10.74 -7.30
N PRO A 17 0.19 -11.86 -6.57
CA PRO A 17 0.28 -11.81 -5.11
C PRO A 17 1.39 -10.86 -4.62
N LEU A 18 2.56 -10.85 -5.27
CA LEU A 18 3.65 -9.94 -4.91
C LEU A 18 3.25 -8.48 -5.12
N LEU A 19 2.64 -8.13 -6.25
CA LEU A 19 2.16 -6.78 -6.52
C LEU A 19 1.17 -6.31 -5.45
N LEU A 20 0.13 -7.11 -5.19
CA LEU A 20 -0.89 -6.75 -4.21
C LEU A 20 -0.34 -6.70 -2.78
N GLY A 21 0.56 -7.63 -2.42
CA GLY A 21 1.22 -7.65 -1.12
C GLY A 21 2.12 -6.43 -0.88
N VAL A 22 2.88 -6.02 -1.90
CA VAL A 22 3.74 -4.82 -1.82
C VAL A 22 2.89 -3.55 -1.75
N VAL A 23 1.80 -3.46 -2.53
CA VAL A 23 0.87 -2.32 -2.44
C VAL A 23 0.25 -2.21 -1.04
N LEU A 24 -0.17 -3.33 -0.45
CA LEU A 24 -0.65 -3.38 0.93
C LEU A 24 0.42 -2.88 1.93
N LEU A 25 1.64 -3.40 1.81
CA LEU A 25 2.75 -3.00 2.69
C LEU A 25 3.02 -1.50 2.60
N ILE A 26 3.07 -0.94 1.38
CA ILE A 26 3.26 0.50 1.16
C ILE A 26 2.10 1.30 1.78
N ALA A 27 0.86 0.87 1.58
CA ALA A 27 -0.30 1.54 2.16
C ALA A 27 -0.22 1.60 3.69
N LEU A 28 0.13 0.49 4.35
CA LEU A 28 0.32 0.44 5.80
C LEU A 28 1.45 1.36 6.27
N LEU A 29 2.59 1.37 5.57
CA LEU A 29 3.73 2.23 5.90
C LEU A 29 3.38 3.72 5.77
N VAL A 30 2.67 4.11 4.71
CA VAL A 30 2.22 5.50 4.53
C VAL A 30 1.27 5.92 5.64
N HIS A 31 0.28 5.08 5.99
CA HIS A 31 -0.63 5.38 7.10
C HIS A 31 0.12 5.45 8.44
N GLY A 32 1.05 4.53 8.70
CA GLY A 32 1.89 4.57 9.90
C GLY A 32 2.78 5.81 9.98
N ALA A 33 3.33 6.26 8.85
CA ALA A 33 4.13 7.48 8.79
C ALA A 33 3.27 8.72 9.12
N ILE A 34 2.09 8.85 8.52
CA ILE A 34 1.19 9.97 8.80
C ILE A 34 0.71 9.93 10.26
N LEU A 35 0.39 8.75 10.79
CA LEU A 35 -0.06 8.58 12.17
C LEU A 35 1.00 9.03 13.19
N THR A 36 2.28 8.85 12.87
CA THR A 36 3.40 9.14 13.79
C THR A 36 4.07 10.50 13.54
N ASN A 37 3.80 11.16 12.42
CA ASN A 37 4.46 12.43 12.03
C ASN A 37 3.47 13.60 11.88
N THR A 38 2.21 13.42 12.25
CA THR A 38 1.19 14.49 12.26
C THR A 38 0.38 14.43 13.54
N SER A 39 -0.16 15.56 14.02
CA SER A 39 -1.04 15.58 15.20
C SER A 39 -2.47 15.17 14.88
N TRP A 40 -2.93 15.51 13.68
CA TRP A 40 -4.32 15.41 13.29
C TRP A 40 -4.80 13.94 13.26
N TYR A 41 -3.96 12.99 12.82
CA TYR A 41 -4.38 11.60 12.67
C TYR A 41 -4.58 10.90 14.03
N PRO A 42 -3.68 11.03 15.02
CA PRO A 42 -3.96 10.62 16.39
C PRO A 42 -5.22 11.29 16.99
N THR A 43 -5.36 12.62 16.85
CA THR A 43 -6.53 13.37 17.32
C THR A 43 -7.84 12.84 16.72
N TYR A 44 -7.81 12.29 15.49
CA TYR A 44 -8.97 11.69 14.82
C TYR A 44 -9.43 10.42 15.52
N PHE A 45 -8.50 9.56 15.91
CA PHE A 45 -8.81 8.36 16.67
C PHE A 45 -9.20 8.64 18.12
N GLU A 46 -8.78 9.78 18.69
CA GLU A 46 -9.23 10.25 20.01
C GLU A 46 -10.67 10.79 20.00
N GLY A 47 -11.24 11.08 18.82
CA GLY A 47 -12.57 11.68 18.69
C GLY A 47 -12.60 13.20 18.92
N ASN A 48 -11.44 13.86 18.85
CA ASN A 48 -11.26 15.29 19.14
C ASN A 48 -11.33 16.18 17.88
N TRP A 49 -12.19 15.83 16.92
CA TRP A 49 -12.42 16.58 15.66
C TRP A 49 -13.82 17.17 15.58
#